data_AF-A0A099PD59-F1
#
_entry.id   AF-A0A099PD59-F1
#
_cell.length_a   1.000
_cell.length_b   1.000
_cell.length_c   1.000
_cell.angle_alpha   90.00
_cell.angle_beta   90.00
_cell.angle_gamma   90.00
#
_symmetry.space_group_name_H-M   'P 1'
#
loop_
_entity.id
_entity.type
_entity.pdbx_description
1 polymer ?
#
loop_
_entity_poly.entity_id
_entity_poly.type
_entity_poly.pdbx_seq_one_letter_code
_entity_poly.pdbx_strand_id
1 'polypeptide(L)'
;MNIDLHQDGRVDTSAQPKEANRFAFQTTHAKVFAGGDMVRGSDLVVTAIDEGRKAAEGYWIICKCENWISPSLKSAGFVLRLVQL
;
A
#
# COMPACT_ATOMS: atom_id res chain seq x y z
N MET A 1 -11.89 10.78 -7.23
CA MET A 1 -10.88 10.50 -6.18
C MET A 1 -9.57 11.10 -6.65
N ASN A 2 -8.87 11.86 -5.80
CA ASN A 2 -7.67 12.62 -6.17
C ASN A 2 -6.41 11.74 -6.03
N ILE A 3 -6.12 10.92 -7.05
CA ILE A 3 -4.91 10.09 -7.15
C ILE A 3 -4.11 10.60 -8.34
N ASP A 4 -2.85 10.92 -8.12
CA ASP A 4 -1.98 11.48 -9.16
C ASP A 4 -1.43 10.34 -10.02
N LEU A 5 -1.28 10.62 -11.31
CA LEU A 5 -0.81 9.67 -12.30
C LEU A 5 0.41 10.23 -13.02
N HIS A 6 1.31 9.34 -13.43
CA HIS A 6 2.34 9.64 -14.40
C HIS A 6 1.73 9.94 -15.78
N GLN A 7 2.51 10.57 -16.66
CA GLN A 7 2.06 10.96 -18.01
C GLN A 7 1.61 9.75 -18.88
N ASP A 8 2.09 8.55 -18.55
CA ASP A 8 1.75 7.29 -19.20
C ASP A 8 0.51 6.60 -18.59
N GLY A 9 -0.15 7.21 -17.61
CA GLY A 9 -1.35 6.70 -16.96
C GLY A 9 -1.10 5.76 -15.78
N ARG A 10 0.15 5.53 -15.39
CA ARG A 10 0.50 4.75 -14.19
C ARG A 10 0.26 5.54 -12.91
N VAL A 11 0.05 4.84 -11.80
CA VAL A 11 -0.17 5.46 -10.50
C VAL A 11 1.12 6.04 -9.97
N ASP A 12 1.10 7.32 -9.63
CA ASP A 12 2.25 7.98 -9.02
C ASP A 12 2.30 7.65 -7.51
N THR A 13 3.26 6.80 -7.14
CA THR A 13 3.65 6.54 -5.73
C THR A 13 5.01 7.14 -5.40
N SER A 14 5.55 7.97 -6.30
CA SER A 14 6.87 8.59 -6.21
C SER A 14 6.88 9.84 -5.34
N ALA A 15 5.72 10.27 -4.82
CA ALA A 15 5.62 11.29 -3.78
C ALA A 15 6.55 10.91 -2.62
N GLN A 16 7.74 11.52 -2.64
CA GLN A 16 8.90 11.06 -1.88
C GLN A 16 8.55 10.95 -0.39
N PRO A 17 9.07 9.94 0.33
CA PRO A 17 9.00 9.84 1.78
C PRO A 17 9.95 10.88 2.43
N LYS A 18 9.88 12.14 1.98
CA LYS A 18 10.56 13.30 2.59
C LYS A 18 9.77 13.86 3.77
N GLU A 19 8.50 13.51 3.89
CA GLU A 19 7.69 13.78 5.08
C GLU A 19 7.70 12.52 5.96
N ALA A 20 8.09 12.68 7.23
CA ALA A 20 8.31 11.60 8.21
C ALA A 20 7.07 10.73 8.54
N ASN A 21 5.98 10.84 7.77
CA ASN A 21 4.69 10.21 8.04
C ASN A 21 4.04 9.58 6.80
N ARG A 22 4.80 9.41 5.70
CA ARG A 22 4.35 8.68 4.51
C ARG A 22 4.91 7.25 4.49
N PHE A 23 4.06 6.31 4.11
CA PHE A 23 4.40 4.89 4.01
C PHE A 23 4.86 4.54 2.58
N ALA A 24 5.60 3.44 2.44
CA ALA A 24 6.01 2.96 1.14
C ALA A 24 4.77 2.67 0.25
N PHE A 25 4.89 2.95 -1.05
CA PHE A 25 3.84 2.66 -2.05
C PHE A 25 2.51 3.40 -1.82
N GLN A 26 2.52 4.46 -1.02
CA GLN A 26 1.36 5.31 -0.79
C GLN A 26 1.18 6.29 -1.95
N THR A 27 -0.06 6.41 -2.44
CA THR A 27 -0.42 7.39 -3.49
C THR A 27 -0.58 8.79 -2.89
N THR A 28 -1.02 9.76 -3.69
CA THR A 28 -1.40 11.09 -3.17
C THR A 28 -2.58 11.06 -2.21
N HIS A 29 -3.40 10.01 -2.24
CA HIS A 29 -4.45 9.79 -1.25
C HIS A 29 -3.95 8.93 -0.09
N ALA A 30 -4.10 9.42 1.15
CA ALA A 30 -3.52 8.78 2.35
C ALA A 30 -3.96 7.32 2.58
N LYS A 31 -5.15 6.93 2.11
CA LYS A 31 -5.71 5.58 2.30
C LYS A 31 -5.52 4.64 1.11
N VAL A 32 -4.87 5.10 0.04
CA VAL A 32 -4.72 4.31 -1.18
C VAL A 32 -3.24 4.04 -1.42
N PHE A 33 -2.95 2.77 -1.65
CA PHE A 33 -1.63 2.22 -1.88
C PHE A 33 -1.62 1.46 -3.21
N ALA A 34 -0.50 1.50 -3.92
CA ALA A 34 -0.36 0.83 -5.21
C ALA A 34 1.07 0.28 -5.38
N GLY A 35 1.21 -0.89 -5.97
CA GLY A 35 2.50 -1.52 -6.27
C GLY A 35 2.40 -2.41 -7.51
N GLY A 36 3.53 -2.91 -7.99
CA GLY A 36 3.62 -3.75 -9.18
C GLY A 36 3.46 -2.96 -10.48
N ASP A 37 2.91 -3.64 -11.49
CA ASP A 37 2.81 -3.11 -12.87
C ASP A 37 2.03 -1.79 -12.96
N MET A 38 1.13 -1.53 -12.02
CA MET A 38 0.35 -0.29 -11.95
C MET A 38 1.17 0.95 -11.62
N VAL A 39 2.36 0.79 -11.03
CA VAL A 39 3.27 1.89 -10.65
C VAL A 39 4.47 1.94 -11.60
N ARG A 40 5.06 0.79 -11.87
CA ARG A 40 6.37 0.67 -12.52
C ARG A 40 6.31 0.19 -13.96
N GLY A 41 5.15 -0.30 -14.41
CA GLY A 41 4.99 -0.99 -15.68
C GLY A 41 5.38 -2.46 -15.60
N SER A 42 5.09 -3.19 -16.68
CA SER A 42 5.29 -4.65 -16.76
C SER A 42 6.74 -5.04 -16.43
N ASP A 43 6.89 -5.88 -15.41
CA ASP A 43 8.15 -6.47 -14.99
C ASP A 43 7.96 -7.89 -14.44
N LEU A 44 9.03 -8.51 -13.94
CA LEU A 44 9.02 -9.76 -13.21
C LEU A 44 7.98 -9.77 -12.07
N VAL A 45 7.18 -10.84 -12.08
CA VAL A 45 6.14 -11.13 -11.07
C VAL A 45 6.69 -11.09 -9.64
N VAL A 46 7.95 -11.51 -9.43
CA VAL A 46 8.57 -11.52 -8.10
C VAL A 46 8.71 -10.11 -7.51
N THR A 47 9.01 -9.13 -8.35
CA THR A 47 9.13 -7.74 -7.93
C THR A 47 7.74 -7.17 -7.62
N ALA A 48 6.72 -7.49 -8.42
CA ALA A 48 5.35 -7.10 -8.13
C ALA A 48 4.82 -7.69 -6.81
N ILE A 49 5.21 -8.94 -6.48
CA ILE A 49 4.88 -9.57 -5.20
C ILE A 49 5.55 -8.82 -4.03
N ASP A 50 6.84 -8.50 -4.15
CA ASP A 50 7.57 -7.78 -3.10
C ASP A 50 7.01 -6.37 -2.87
N GLU A 51 6.72 -5.62 -3.95
CA GLU A 51 6.09 -4.31 -3.89
C GLU A 51 4.68 -4.38 -3.30
N GLY A 52 3.89 -5.39 -3.68
CA GLY A 52 2.57 -5.64 -3.12
C GLY A 52 2.60 -5.92 -1.61
N ARG A 53 3.59 -6.69 -1.13
CA ARG A 53 3.78 -6.95 0.31
C ARG A 53 4.08 -5.65 1.06
N LYS A 54 5.00 -4.83 0.55
CA LYS A 54 5.35 -3.54 1.17
C LYS A 54 4.18 -2.55 1.18
N ALA A 55 3.37 -2.52 0.12
CA ALA A 55 2.14 -1.73 0.06
C ALA A 55 1.11 -2.21 1.11
N ALA A 56 0.95 -3.53 1.27
CA ALA A 56 0.06 -4.12 2.27
C ALA A 56 0.52 -3.82 3.70
N GLU A 57 1.82 -3.86 3.97
CA GLU A 57 2.40 -3.48 5.26
C GLU A 57 2.11 -2.00 5.58
N GLY A 58 2.29 -1.09 4.62
CA GLY A 58 1.97 0.33 4.78
C GLY A 58 0.48 0.56 5.09
N TYR A 59 -0.41 -0.07 4.33
CA TYR A 59 -1.85 -0.03 4.59
C TYR A 59 -2.19 -0.57 5.98
N TRP A 60 -1.59 -1.71 6.37
CA TRP A 60 -1.84 -2.33 7.66
C TRP A 60 -1.45 -1.41 8.82
N ILE A 61 -0.32 -0.72 8.72
CA ILE A 61 0.12 0.23 9.76
C ILE A 61 -0.89 1.38 9.90
N ILE A 62 -1.32 2.00 8.80
CA ILE A 62 -2.36 3.05 8.83
C ILE A 62 -3.65 2.53 9.46
N CYS A 63 -4.11 1.35 9.03
CA CYS A 63 -5.34 0.75 9.50
C CYS A 63 -5.32 0.54 11.03
N LYS A 64 -4.16 0.19 11.58
CA LYS A 64 -3.93 0.03 13.03
C LYS A 64 -3.85 1.36 13.76
N CYS A 65 -3.13 2.35 13.23
CA CYS A 65 -2.97 3.68 13.84
C CYS A 65 -4.30 4.45 13.93
N GLU A 66 -5.12 4.38 12.89
CA GLU A 66 -6.36 5.15 12.80
C GLU A 66 -7.62 4.33 13.20
N ASN A 67 -7.43 3.12 13.76
CA ASN A 67 -8.49 2.26 14.29
C ASN A 67 -9.63 1.92 13.29
N TRP A 68 -9.32 1.80 11.99
CA TRP A 68 -10.29 1.51 10.92
C TRP A 68 -10.87 0.09 10.99
N ILE A 69 -10.18 -0.82 11.66
CA ILE A 69 -10.62 -2.21 11.76
C ILE A 69 -11.77 -2.29 12.75
N SER A 70 -12.93 -2.71 12.25
CA SER A 70 -14.10 -2.97 13.09
C SER A 70 -13.72 -3.87 14.29
N PRO A 71 -14.27 -3.63 15.50
CA PRO A 71 -13.93 -4.43 16.68
C PRO A 71 -14.11 -5.94 16.47
N SER A 72 -15.08 -6.36 15.65
CA SER A 72 -15.36 -7.77 15.33
C SER A 72 -14.26 -8.44 14.51
N LEU A 73 -13.53 -7.69 13.68
CA LEU A 73 -12.38 -8.19 12.92
C LEU A 73 -11.10 -8.27 13.77
N LYS A 74 -11.04 -7.58 14.92
CA LYS A 74 -9.90 -7.64 15.85
C LYS A 74 -9.91 -8.90 16.72
N SER A 75 -11.09 -9.39 17.08
CA SER A 75 -11.27 -10.61 17.89
C SER A 75 -11.05 -11.89 17.08
N ALA A 76 -11.25 -11.86 15.77
CA ALA A 76 -10.88 -12.94 14.88
C ALA A 76 -9.42 -12.74 14.46
N GLY A 77 -8.50 -13.56 14.97
CA GLY A 77 -7.07 -13.57 14.57
C GLY A 77 -6.80 -13.95 13.10
N PHE A 78 -7.69 -13.56 12.19
CA PHE A 78 -7.77 -13.97 10.78
C PHE A 78 -6.81 -13.17 9.88
N VAL A 79 -6.45 -11.94 10.27
CA VAL A 79 -5.68 -11.05 9.38
C VAL A 79 -4.16 -11.29 9.47
N LEU A 80 -3.65 -11.94 10.53
CA LEU A 80 -2.20 -12.07 10.73
C LEU A 80 -1.54 -13.22 9.95
N ARG A 81 -2.30 -14.13 9.34
CA ARG A 81 -1.74 -15.39 8.79
C ARG A 81 -1.27 -15.32 7.34
N LEU A 82 -1.52 -14.21 6.64
CA LEU A 82 -1.17 -14.06 5.22
C LEU A 82 0.15 -13.30 4.97
N VAL A 83 0.70 -12.62 5.99
CA VAL A 83 1.90 -11.78 5.84
C VAL A 83 3.19 -12.51 6.28
N GLN A 84 3.09 -13.70 6.89
CA GLN A 84 4.23 -14.48 7.41
C GLN A 84 4.61 -15.71 6.54
N LEU A 85 4.30 -15.70 5.23
CA LEU A 85 4.73 -16.74 4.29
C LEU A 85 5.65 -16.20 3.20
#